data_AF-A0A6B1BEI7-F1
#
_entry.id   AF-A0A6B1BEI7-F1
#
_cell.length_a   1.000
_cell.length_b   1.000
_cell.length_c   1.000
_cell.angle_alpha   90.00
_cell.angle_beta   90.00
_cell.angle_gamma   90.00
#
_symmetry.space_group_name_H-M   'P 1'
#
loop_
_entity.id
_entity.type
_entity.pdbx_description
1 polymer ?
#
loop_
_entity_poly.entity_id
_entity_poly.type
_entity_poly.pdbx_seq_one_letter_code
_entity_poly.pdbx_strand_id
1 'polypeptide(L)'
;MSDNHSLLAHLVPKLTRGVEDAATDALAFILNGSKPCRDALVGMLAVGDRKLEEVAHTKTQVTISNKSRLDLVAYDSAGSERLIIESKFWAPLLAGQAIRYVRHLSCDGPAMLLFVAPRARHETLWAKIKQQFKDASDLELGSEVASRIWCNSGWGVGSGGH
;
A
#
# COMPACT_ATOMS: atom_id res chain seq x y z
N MET A 1 23.87 5.45 12.71
CA MET A 1 24.33 4.76 11.49
C MET A 1 23.24 3.77 11.13
N SER A 2 22.65 3.86 9.95
CA SER A 2 21.57 2.96 9.55
C SER A 2 22.16 1.61 9.18
N ASP A 3 21.80 0.55 9.89
CA ASP A 3 22.21 -0.81 9.55
C ASP A 3 21.51 -1.25 8.25
N ASN A 4 22.21 -1.07 7.13
CA ASN A 4 21.78 -1.54 5.82
C ASN A 4 22.02 -3.04 5.73
N HIS A 5 21.09 -3.86 6.24
CA HIS A 5 21.23 -5.32 6.28
C HIS A 5 21.06 -6.02 4.91
N SER A 6 20.71 -5.30 3.84
CA SER A 6 20.61 -5.86 2.49
C SER A 6 21.49 -5.12 1.49
N LEU A 7 22.07 -5.88 0.55
CA LEU A 7 22.90 -5.35 -0.54
C LEU A 7 22.17 -4.25 -1.34
N LEU A 8 20.88 -4.47 -1.62
CA LEU A 8 20.03 -3.48 -2.31
C LEU A 8 19.88 -2.18 -1.50
N ALA A 9 19.61 -2.26 -0.19
CA ALA A 9 19.50 -1.07 0.66
C ALA A 9 20.83 -0.29 0.73
N HIS A 10 21.97 -0.97 0.65
CA HIS A 10 23.28 -0.33 0.59
C HIS A 10 23.56 0.36 -0.76
N LEU A 11 23.16 -0.27 -1.87
CA LEU A 11 23.51 0.19 -3.22
C LEU A 11 22.55 1.25 -3.76
N VAL A 12 21.24 1.10 -3.55
CA VAL A 12 20.21 1.95 -4.19
C VAL A 12 20.45 3.46 -3.95
N PRO A 13 20.75 3.94 -2.72
CA PRO A 13 21.00 5.37 -2.50
C PRO A 13 22.24 5.92 -3.22
N LYS A 14 23.17 5.05 -3.63
CA LYS A 14 24.36 5.43 -4.41
C LYS A 14 24.09 5.49 -5.92
N LEU A 15 23.04 4.81 -6.39
CA LEU A 15 22.73 4.66 -7.81
C LEU A 15 21.59 5.59 -8.27
N THR A 16 20.70 6.00 -7.37
CA THR A 16 19.57 6.88 -7.70
C THR A 16 19.17 7.77 -6.53
N ARG A 17 18.55 8.91 -6.85
CA ARG A 17 17.85 9.76 -5.86
C ARG A 17 16.42 9.28 -5.59
N GLY A 18 15.84 8.49 -6.50
CA GLY A 18 14.49 7.93 -6.39
C GLY A 18 14.50 6.59 -5.63
N VAL A 19 14.91 6.60 -4.36
CA VAL A 19 14.99 5.37 -3.54
C VAL A 19 13.60 4.75 -3.33
N GLU A 20 12.56 5.58 -3.24
CA GLU A 20 11.16 5.13 -3.13
C GLU A 20 10.68 4.44 -4.41
N ASP A 21 10.95 5.05 -5.57
CA ASP A 21 10.62 4.47 -6.88
C ASP A 21 11.33 3.11 -7.04
N ALA A 22 12.62 3.02 -6.71
CA ALA A 22 13.39 1.79 -6.79
C ALA A 22 12.87 0.69 -5.84
N ALA A 23 12.46 1.04 -4.61
CA ALA A 23 11.87 0.09 -3.69
C ALA A 23 10.52 -0.44 -4.18
N THR A 24 9.72 0.45 -4.77
CA THR A 24 8.41 0.12 -5.34
C THR A 24 8.55 -0.77 -6.57
N ASP A 25 9.51 -0.47 -7.46
CA ASP A 25 9.82 -1.29 -8.63
C ASP A 25 10.34 -2.68 -8.22
N ALA A 26 11.19 -2.76 -7.19
CA ALA A 26 11.66 -4.03 -6.65
C ALA A 26 10.51 -4.88 -6.07
N LEU A 27 9.55 -4.25 -5.36
CA LEU A 27 8.36 -4.94 -4.86
C LEU A 27 7.50 -5.46 -6.02
N ALA A 28 7.25 -4.64 -7.04
CA ALA A 28 6.47 -5.05 -8.21
C ALA A 28 7.15 -6.21 -8.96
N PHE A 29 8.49 -6.17 -9.10
CA PHE A 29 9.26 -7.26 -9.70
C PHE A 29 9.05 -8.59 -8.96
N ILE A 30 9.16 -8.58 -7.61
CA ILE A 30 8.94 -9.76 -6.77
C ILE A 30 7.50 -10.27 -6.92
N LEU A 31 6.50 -9.38 -6.81
CA LEU A 31 5.09 -9.75 -6.89
C LEU A 31 4.73 -10.32 -8.27
N ASN A 32 5.25 -9.74 -9.35
CA ASN A 32 4.98 -10.22 -10.70
C ASN A 32 5.65 -11.57 -10.98
N GLY A 33 6.84 -11.80 -10.41
CA GLY A 33 7.59 -13.06 -10.56
C GLY A 33 7.10 -14.22 -9.69
N SER A 34 6.26 -13.98 -8.68
CA SER A 34 5.92 -15.00 -7.68
C SER A 34 4.45 -14.96 -7.24
N LYS A 35 3.66 -15.95 -7.68
CA LYS A 35 2.28 -16.14 -7.19
C LYS A 35 2.23 -16.33 -5.67
N PRO A 36 3.08 -17.15 -5.02
CA PRO A 36 3.08 -17.26 -3.56
C PRO A 36 3.29 -15.92 -2.84
N CYS A 37 4.10 -15.01 -3.39
CA CYS A 37 4.26 -13.67 -2.81
C CYS A 37 2.98 -12.83 -2.92
N ARG A 38 2.24 -12.95 -4.04
CA ARG A 38 0.94 -12.28 -4.21
C ARG A 38 -0.11 -12.86 -3.27
N ASP A 39 -0.16 -14.18 -3.14
CA ASP A 39 -1.08 -14.86 -2.21
C ASP A 39 -0.77 -14.46 -0.75
N ALA A 40 0.52 -14.38 -0.38
CA ALA A 40 0.95 -13.90 0.92
C ALA A 40 0.56 -12.44 1.16
N LEU A 41 0.69 -11.57 0.15
CA LEU A 41 0.24 -10.18 0.23
C LEU A 41 -1.28 -10.10 0.47
N VAL A 42 -2.08 -10.87 -0.28
CA VAL A 42 -3.54 -10.92 -0.09
C VAL A 42 -3.89 -11.39 1.32
N GLY A 43 -3.26 -12.46 1.78
CA GLY A 43 -3.46 -13.00 3.12
C GLY A 43 -3.06 -12.02 4.22
N MET A 44 -1.99 -11.26 4.00
CA MET A 44 -1.58 -10.19 4.91
C MET A 44 -2.67 -9.11 4.98
N LEU A 45 -3.14 -8.62 3.84
CA LEU A 45 -4.06 -7.48 3.85
C LEU A 45 -5.51 -7.84 4.26
N ALA A 46 -5.79 -9.09 4.60
CA ALA A 46 -7.10 -9.52 5.09
C ALA A 46 -7.43 -8.89 6.46
N VAL A 47 -8.60 -8.27 6.56
CA VAL A 47 -9.12 -7.62 7.77
C VAL A 47 -10.52 -8.15 8.06
N GLY A 48 -10.64 -9.04 9.06
CA GLY A 48 -11.90 -9.71 9.35
C GLY A 48 -12.34 -10.51 8.12
N ASP A 49 -13.59 -10.32 7.69
CA ASP A 49 -14.13 -10.94 6.48
C ASP A 49 -13.79 -10.16 5.20
N ARG A 50 -13.14 -9.00 5.31
CA ARG A 50 -12.75 -8.16 4.17
C ARG A 50 -11.38 -8.59 3.68
N LYS A 51 -11.31 -9.17 2.49
CA LYS A 51 -10.06 -9.51 1.81
C LYS A 51 -10.16 -9.22 0.33
N LEU A 52 -9.01 -8.99 -0.30
CA LEU A 52 -8.91 -9.08 -1.74
C LEU A 52 -9.11 -10.54 -2.15
N GLU A 53 -9.77 -10.77 -3.28
CA GLU A 53 -9.96 -12.13 -3.79
C GLU A 53 -8.66 -12.65 -4.40
N GLU A 54 -8.00 -11.85 -5.24
CA GLU A 54 -6.69 -12.15 -5.79
C GLU A 54 -5.89 -10.89 -6.12
N VAL A 55 -4.61 -11.11 -6.39
CA VAL A 55 -3.76 -10.19 -7.17
C VAL A 55 -3.11 -10.99 -8.28
N ALA A 56 -3.42 -10.67 -9.53
CA ALA A 56 -2.86 -11.31 -10.72
C ALA A 56 -1.50 -10.71 -11.09
N HIS A 57 -1.41 -9.38 -11.15
CA HIS A 57 -0.16 -8.67 -11.46
C HIS A 57 -0.18 -7.25 -10.86
N THR A 58 0.97 -6.58 -10.92
CA THR A 58 1.17 -5.21 -10.42
C THR A 58 1.86 -4.34 -11.46
N LYS A 59 1.60 -3.04 -11.41
CA LYS A 59 2.30 -1.99 -12.19
C LYS A 59 2.73 -0.88 -11.25
N THR A 60 3.89 -0.30 -11.51
CA THR A 60 4.36 0.88 -10.79
C THR A 60 4.11 2.15 -11.57
N GLN A 61 4.13 3.28 -10.89
CA GLN A 61 4.14 4.61 -11.50
C GLN A 61 2.92 4.87 -12.43
N VAL A 62 1.77 4.33 -12.07
CA VAL A 62 0.54 4.42 -12.89
C VAL A 62 0.00 5.85 -12.86
N THR A 63 -0.15 6.46 -14.03
CA THR A 63 -0.66 7.83 -14.16
C THR A 63 -2.18 7.80 -14.33
N ILE A 64 -2.88 8.43 -13.40
CA ILE A 64 -4.36 8.51 -13.36
C ILE A 64 -4.90 9.83 -13.90
N SER A 65 -4.06 10.86 -13.94
CA SER A 65 -4.32 12.15 -14.58
C SER A 65 -2.99 12.89 -14.72
N ASN A 66 -2.94 13.97 -15.49
CA ASN A 66 -1.74 14.77 -15.78
C ASN A 66 -0.96 15.29 -14.54
N LYS A 67 -1.47 15.08 -13.31
CA LYS A 67 -0.87 15.55 -12.06
C LYS A 67 -0.80 14.51 -10.94
N SER A 68 -1.17 13.25 -11.18
CA SER A 68 -1.20 12.25 -10.12
C SER A 68 -0.70 10.89 -10.62
N ARG A 69 0.34 10.41 -9.96
CA ARG A 69 1.01 9.13 -10.19
C ARG A 69 0.82 8.26 -8.95
N LEU A 70 0.40 7.03 -9.15
CA LEU A 70 0.28 6.00 -8.11
C LEU A 70 1.58 5.22 -8.06
N ASP A 71 2.09 4.96 -6.86
CA ASP A 71 3.36 4.25 -6.71
C ASP A 71 3.24 2.81 -7.20
N LEU A 72 2.25 2.05 -6.71
CA LEU A 72 1.96 0.69 -7.17
C LEU A 72 0.46 0.42 -7.22
N VAL A 73 0.02 -0.20 -8.32
CA VAL A 73 -1.36 -0.67 -8.52
C VAL A 73 -1.33 -2.17 -8.78
N ALA A 74 -2.22 -2.91 -8.12
CA ALA A 74 -2.42 -4.34 -8.28
C ALA A 74 -3.77 -4.61 -8.96
N TYR A 75 -3.74 -5.53 -9.91
CA TYR A 75 -4.86 -5.90 -10.77
C TYR A 75 -5.25 -7.35 -10.52
N ASP A 76 -6.54 -7.66 -10.66
CA ASP A 76 -7.01 -9.04 -10.78
C ASP A 76 -6.83 -9.58 -12.22
N SER A 77 -7.26 -10.82 -12.45
CA SER A 77 -7.24 -11.48 -13.76
C SER A 77 -8.21 -10.88 -14.78
N ALA A 78 -9.24 -10.16 -14.33
CA ALA A 78 -10.14 -9.39 -15.21
C ALA A 78 -9.52 -8.04 -15.62
N GLY A 79 -8.42 -7.63 -14.99
CA GLY A 79 -7.77 -6.36 -15.23
C GLY A 79 -8.36 -5.20 -14.42
N SER A 80 -9.20 -5.48 -13.43
CA SER A 80 -9.76 -4.48 -12.51
C SER A 80 -8.73 -4.08 -11.45
N GLU A 81 -8.74 -2.80 -11.07
CA GLU A 81 -7.81 -2.22 -10.10
C GLU A 81 -8.28 -2.50 -8.68
N ARG A 82 -7.62 -3.46 -8.01
CA ARG A 82 -8.04 -3.98 -6.69
C ARG A 82 -7.24 -3.42 -5.54
N LEU A 83 -6.00 -3.02 -5.75
CA LEU A 83 -5.13 -2.52 -4.69
C LEU A 83 -4.28 -1.36 -5.18
N ILE A 84 -4.27 -0.26 -4.44
CA ILE A 84 -3.30 0.81 -4.59
C ILE A 84 -2.40 0.79 -3.35
N ILE A 85 -1.09 0.72 -3.55
CA ILE A 85 -0.10 0.92 -2.49
C ILE A 85 0.58 2.25 -2.75
N GLU A 86 0.43 3.19 -1.81
CA GLU A 86 1.01 4.53 -1.90
C GLU A 86 2.03 4.72 -0.77
N SER A 87 3.26 5.06 -1.16
CA SER A 87 4.34 5.37 -0.23
C SER A 87 4.25 6.82 0.23
N LYS A 88 4.38 7.03 1.54
CA LYS A 88 4.39 8.36 2.18
C LYS A 88 5.54 8.45 3.19
N PHE A 89 6.78 8.19 2.75
CA PHE A 89 7.93 8.33 3.64
C PHE A 89 8.28 9.79 3.87
N TRP A 90 8.40 10.58 2.81
CA TRP A 90 8.80 11.99 2.90
C TRP A 90 7.70 12.97 2.47
N ALA A 91 6.96 12.64 1.40
CA ALA A 91 5.98 13.55 0.82
C ALA A 91 4.74 13.75 1.73
N PRO A 92 4.14 14.95 1.76
CA PRO A 92 2.86 15.17 2.41
C PRO A 92 1.72 14.48 1.64
N LEU A 93 0.62 14.16 2.34
CA LEU A 93 -0.65 13.81 1.69
C LEU A 93 -1.27 15.09 1.12
N LEU A 94 -1.47 15.13 -0.19
CA LEU A 94 -2.08 16.28 -0.87
C LEU A 94 -3.58 16.34 -0.60
N ALA A 95 -4.17 17.54 -0.70
CA ALA A 95 -5.60 17.74 -0.53
C ALA A 95 -6.40 16.85 -1.50
N GLY A 96 -7.42 16.16 -0.97
CA GLY A 96 -8.28 15.24 -1.71
C GLY A 96 -7.57 14.02 -2.34
N GLN A 97 -6.29 13.78 -2.04
CA GLN A 97 -5.52 12.68 -2.63
C GLN A 97 -6.11 11.31 -2.29
N ALA A 98 -6.48 11.08 -1.03
CA ALA A 98 -7.04 9.79 -0.62
C ALA A 98 -8.38 9.51 -1.32
N ILE A 99 -9.24 10.52 -1.41
CA ILE A 99 -10.55 10.43 -2.08
C ILE A 99 -10.40 10.14 -3.56
N ARG A 100 -9.48 10.84 -4.23
CA ARG A 100 -9.20 10.61 -5.65
C ARG A 100 -8.76 9.17 -5.92
N TYR A 101 -7.95 8.59 -5.04
CA TYR A 101 -7.46 7.23 -5.22
C TYR A 101 -8.52 6.19 -4.92
N VAL A 102 -9.36 6.41 -3.91
CA VAL A 102 -10.51 5.52 -3.65
C VAL A 102 -11.49 5.53 -4.82
N ARG A 103 -11.76 6.70 -5.41
CA ARG A 103 -12.62 6.80 -6.61
C ARG A 103 -12.01 6.18 -7.86
N HIS A 104 -10.71 5.92 -7.86
CA HIS A 104 -10.03 5.26 -8.98
C HIS A 104 -10.14 3.73 -8.90
N LEU A 105 -10.24 3.17 -7.69
CA LEU A 105 -10.43 1.73 -7.50
C LEU A 105 -11.75 1.25 -8.13
N SER A 106 -11.75 0.02 -8.64
CA SER A 106 -12.95 -0.59 -9.21
C SER A 106 -13.99 -0.90 -8.12
N CYS A 107 -15.26 -0.58 -8.37
CA CYS A 107 -16.36 -0.73 -7.41
C CYS A 107 -17.20 -2.01 -7.59
N ASP A 108 -16.83 -2.86 -8.53
CA ASP A 108 -17.45 -4.15 -8.86
C ASP A 108 -17.06 -5.28 -7.90
N GLY A 109 -16.18 -5.02 -6.93
CA GLY A 109 -15.73 -6.00 -5.95
C GLY A 109 -14.85 -5.39 -4.85
N PRO A 110 -14.33 -6.20 -3.91
CA PRO A 110 -13.45 -5.73 -2.85
C PRO A 110 -12.19 -5.06 -3.41
N ALA A 111 -11.91 -3.84 -2.93
CA ALA A 111 -10.73 -3.08 -3.32
C ALA A 111 -10.15 -2.33 -2.12
N MET A 112 -8.87 -1.95 -2.20
CA MET A 112 -8.14 -1.38 -1.07
C MET A 112 -7.15 -0.30 -1.48
N LEU A 113 -7.09 0.75 -0.66
CA LEU A 113 -6.05 1.76 -0.69
C LEU A 113 -5.17 1.62 0.55
N LEU A 114 -3.91 1.24 0.35
CA LEU A 114 -2.91 1.06 1.40
C LEU A 114 -1.91 2.21 1.38
N PHE A 115 -1.74 2.89 2.51
CA PHE A 115 -0.65 3.85 2.71
C PHE A 115 0.49 3.19 3.50
N VAL A 116 1.70 3.22 2.92
CA VAL A 116 2.92 2.77 3.59
C VAL A 116 3.73 3.98 4.03
N ALA A 117 3.93 4.14 5.34
CA ALA A 117 4.64 5.29 5.90
C ALA A 117 5.43 4.90 7.15
N PRO A 118 6.46 5.69 7.53
CA PRO A 118 7.13 5.58 8.82
C PRO A 118 6.12 5.69 9.97
N ARG A 119 6.33 4.88 11.02
CA ARG A 119 5.44 4.84 12.19
C ARG A 119 5.15 6.21 12.79
N ALA A 120 6.16 7.07 12.88
CA ALA A 120 6.04 8.44 13.41
C ALA A 120 5.05 9.32 12.62
N ARG A 121 4.70 8.94 11.38
CA ARG A 121 3.75 9.66 10.52
C ARG A 121 2.34 9.10 10.55
N HIS A 122 2.11 7.94 11.18
CA HIS A 122 0.82 7.24 11.09
C HIS A 122 -0.33 8.07 11.63
N GLU A 123 -0.20 8.63 12.84
CA GLU A 123 -1.28 9.43 13.46
C GLU A 123 -1.62 10.68 12.65
N THR A 124 -0.60 11.42 12.23
CA THR A 124 -0.79 12.66 11.46
C THR A 124 -1.34 12.39 10.06
N LEU A 125 -0.89 11.32 9.41
CA LEU A 125 -1.41 10.88 8.11
C LEU A 125 -2.87 10.43 8.25
N TRP A 126 -3.17 9.63 9.27
CA TRP A 126 -4.51 9.12 9.52
C TRP A 126 -5.51 10.25 9.82
N ALA A 127 -5.12 11.24 10.62
CA ALA A 127 -5.94 12.42 10.88
C ALA A 127 -6.29 13.17 9.58
N LYS A 128 -5.33 13.34 8.68
CA LYS A 128 -5.54 13.98 7.37
C LYS A 128 -6.45 13.16 6.46
N ILE A 129 -6.29 11.84 6.42
CA ILE A 129 -7.17 10.95 5.65
C ILE A 129 -8.60 11.10 6.16
N LYS A 130 -8.83 10.98 7.47
CA LYS A 130 -10.16 11.17 8.06
C LYS A 130 -10.76 12.54 7.72
N GLN A 131 -9.96 13.60 7.73
CA GLN A 131 -10.45 14.93 7.36
C GLN A 131 -10.92 14.96 5.89
N GLN A 132 -10.15 14.39 4.96
CA GLN A 132 -10.55 14.36 3.55
C GLN A 132 -11.86 13.59 3.30
N PHE A 133 -12.13 12.54 4.09
CA PHE A 133 -13.40 11.81 4.02
C PHE A 133 -14.56 12.58 4.65
N LYS A 134 -14.33 13.35 5.73
CA LYS A 134 -15.35 14.25 6.28
C LYS A 134 -15.74 15.35 5.29
N ASP A 135 -14.78 15.81 4.49
CA ASP A 135 -14.99 16.84 3.48
C ASP A 135 -15.66 16.27 2.20
N ALA A 136 -15.71 14.94 2.06
CA ALA A 136 -16.41 14.26 0.98
C ALA A 136 -17.85 13.95 1.39
N SER A 137 -18.83 14.41 0.63
CA SER A 137 -20.26 14.22 0.94
C SER A 137 -20.82 12.88 0.48
N ASP A 138 -20.12 12.19 -0.41
CA ASP A 138 -20.53 10.99 -1.13
C ASP A 138 -19.83 9.70 -0.65
N LEU A 139 -18.89 9.82 0.29
CA LEU A 139 -18.09 8.72 0.80
C LEU A 139 -18.04 8.76 2.32
N GLU A 140 -18.30 7.62 2.96
CA GLU A 140 -18.22 7.48 4.41
C GLU A 140 -17.13 6.48 4.81
N LEU A 141 -16.42 6.78 5.89
CA LEU A 141 -15.50 5.82 6.52
C LEU A 141 -16.28 4.87 7.41
N GLY A 142 -16.24 3.57 7.09
CA GLY A 142 -16.78 2.54 7.96
C GLY A 142 -16.04 2.47 9.31
N SER A 143 -16.75 2.07 10.37
CA SER A 143 -16.25 2.02 11.76
C SER A 143 -15.03 1.11 11.97
N GLU A 144 -14.87 0.07 11.15
CA GLU A 144 -13.80 -0.93 11.23
C GLU A 144 -12.46 -0.48 10.59
N VAL A 145 -12.52 0.48 9.66
CA VAL A 145 -11.36 0.96 8.87
C VAL A 145 -10.43 1.85 9.72
N ALA A 146 -10.86 2.26 10.91
CA ALA A 146 -10.28 3.41 11.59
C ALA A 146 -8.97 3.20 12.37
N SER A 147 -8.46 1.97 12.54
CA SER A 147 -7.41 1.74 13.55
C SER A 147 -6.36 0.68 13.27
N ARG A 148 -6.35 -0.03 12.14
CA ARG A 148 -5.32 -1.07 11.91
C ARG A 148 -4.01 -0.48 11.41
N ILE A 149 -3.25 0.10 12.34
CA ILE A 149 -1.82 0.34 12.20
C ILE A 149 -1.13 -1.01 12.33
N TRP A 150 -0.53 -1.52 11.25
CA TRP A 150 0.30 -2.70 11.34
C TRP A 150 1.64 -2.34 11.98
N CYS A 151 1.83 -2.71 13.25
CA CYS A 151 3.11 -2.68 13.93
C CYS A 151 3.61 -4.11 14.04
N ASN A 152 4.57 -4.53 13.21
CA ASN A 152 5.19 -5.84 13.34
C ASN A 152 6.16 -5.81 14.53
N SER A 153 5.64 -6.01 15.75
CA SER A 153 6.46 -6.37 16.90
C SER A 153 6.60 -7.89 16.96
N GLY A 154 7.64 -8.41 16.31
CA GLY A 154 8.17 -9.74 16.59
C GLY A 154 7.80 -10.83 15.59
N TRP A 155 8.81 -11.25 14.82
CA TRP A 155 8.90 -12.64 14.40
C TRP A 155 9.07 -13.50 15.66
N GLY A 156 7.95 -13.92 16.26
CA GLY A 156 7.92 -14.94 17.29
C GLY A 156 7.74 -16.29 16.63
N VAL A 157 8.81 -17.08 16.61
CA VAL A 157 8.79 -18.48 16.20
C VAL A 157 7.71 -19.18 17.02
N GLY A 158 6.65 -19.66 16.36
CA GLY A 158 5.66 -20.51 17.00
C GLY A 158 6.33 -21.82 17.40
N SER A 159 6.70 -21.94 18.68
CA SER A 159 6.92 -23.24 19.29
C SER A 159 5.55 -23.90 19.45
N GLY A 160 5.18 -24.69 18.44
CA GLY A 160 4.17 -25.72 18.60
C GLY A 160 4.65 -26.74 19.63
N GLY A 161 3.74 -27.16 20.50
CA GLY A 161 3.96 -28.22 21.47
C GLY A 161 2.63 -28.58 22.09
N HIS A 162 2.10 -29.72 21.66
CA HIS A 162 1.05 -30.48 22.33
C HIS A 162 1.43 -30.81 23.78
#